data_AF-A0A7W5P551-F1
#
_entry.id   AF-A0A7W5P551-F1
#
_cell.length_a   1.000
_cell.length_b   1.000
_cell.length_c   1.000
_cell.angle_alpha   90.00
_cell.angle_beta   90.00
_cell.angle_gamma   90.00
#
_symmetry.space_group_name_H-M   'P 1'
#
loop_
_entity.id
_entity.type
_entity.pdbx_description
1 polymer ?
#
loop_
_entity_poly.entity_id
_entity_poly.type
_entity_poly.pdbx_seq_one_letter_code
_entity_poly.pdbx_strand_id
1 'polypeptide(L)'
;MTMFHLDSPTQWRSPERASQRDRIEGKLVEVGMRAAQLGVDVVLDFGFWAKDERSALRWIAESLGVRTQVVYLSVDLDEQRRRVSHRYESGPSHFRLSDAELEQWQEQFQAPDQEELQGGAIPSPPPPHASWWSWACERWPSLPKERSV
;
A
#
# COMPACT_ATOMS: atom_id res chain seq x y z
N MET A 1 5.99 24.99 -13.35
CA MET A 1 6.66 23.93 -14.11
C MET A 1 5.91 22.63 -13.84
N THR A 2 4.95 22.28 -14.68
CA THR A 2 4.07 21.11 -14.54
C THR A 2 4.73 19.90 -15.19
N MET A 3 5.11 18.89 -14.39
CA MET A 3 5.94 17.76 -14.83
C MET A 3 5.19 16.74 -15.72
N PHE A 4 3.86 16.84 -15.84
CA PHE A 4 3.04 15.91 -16.64
C PHE A 4 1.93 16.68 -17.37
N HIS A 5 2.26 17.29 -18.51
CA HIS A 5 1.35 18.16 -19.27
C HIS A 5 0.37 17.41 -20.19
N LEU A 6 0.51 16.09 -20.34
CA LEU A 6 -0.26 15.29 -21.31
C LEU A 6 -1.29 14.35 -20.68
N ASP A 7 -1.37 14.26 -19.36
CA ASP A 7 -2.30 13.35 -18.71
C ASP A 7 -3.66 14.03 -18.45
N SER A 8 -4.75 13.31 -18.71
CA SER A 8 -6.08 13.73 -18.24
C SER A 8 -6.07 13.87 -16.70
N PRO A 9 -6.81 14.82 -16.09
CA PRO A 9 -6.87 15.00 -14.63
C PRO A 9 -7.26 13.73 -13.84
N THR A 10 -7.86 12.74 -14.51
CA THR A 10 -8.28 11.46 -13.94
C THR A 10 -7.42 10.28 -14.38
N GLN A 11 -6.46 10.47 -15.28
CA GLN A 11 -5.67 9.37 -15.85
C GLN A 11 -4.86 8.59 -14.81
N TRP A 12 -4.50 9.22 -13.69
CA TRP A 12 -3.85 8.54 -12.57
C TRP A 12 -4.70 7.40 -11.97
N ARG A 13 -6.04 7.41 -12.19
CA ARG A 13 -6.97 6.35 -11.80
C ARG A 13 -7.07 5.22 -12.84
N SER A 14 -6.35 5.29 -13.95
CA SER A 14 -6.48 4.29 -15.03
C SER A 14 -5.95 2.92 -14.61
N PRO A 15 -6.50 1.83 -15.17
CA PRO A 15 -5.97 0.48 -14.95
C PRO A 15 -4.49 0.34 -15.32
N GLU A 16 -4.05 1.07 -16.35
CA GLU A 16 -2.64 1.09 -16.77
C GLU A 16 -1.75 1.72 -15.68
N ARG A 17 -2.14 2.88 -15.13
CA ARG A 17 -1.40 3.52 -14.04
C ARG A 17 -1.40 2.67 -12.77
N ALA A 18 -2.50 1.97 -12.49
CA ALA A 18 -2.57 1.00 -11.41
C ALA A 18 -1.56 -0.14 -11.60
N SER A 19 -1.53 -0.78 -12.77
CA SER A 19 -0.57 -1.84 -13.08
C SER A 19 0.90 -1.36 -13.02
N GLN A 20 1.17 -0.13 -13.49
CA GLN A 20 2.50 0.47 -13.37
C GLN A 20 2.90 0.69 -11.91
N ARG A 21 1.97 1.18 -11.07
CA ARG A 21 2.18 1.35 -9.64
C ARG A 21 2.50 0.02 -8.97
N ASP A 22 1.76 -1.04 -9.27
CA ASP A 22 1.98 -2.38 -8.68
C ASP A 22 3.39 -2.92 -8.99
N ARG A 23 3.89 -2.65 -10.20
CA ARG A 23 5.27 -2.99 -10.59
C ARG A 23 6.32 -2.14 -9.87
N ILE A 24 6.05 -0.87 -9.60
CA ILE A 24 6.95 -0.01 -8.83
C ILE A 24 6.96 -0.43 -7.37
N GLU A 25 5.79 -0.62 -6.77
CA GLU A 25 5.63 -1.10 -5.38
C GLU A 25 6.41 -2.40 -5.17
N GLY A 26 6.32 -3.40 -6.06
CA GLY A 26 7.10 -4.63 -5.90
C GLY A 26 8.61 -4.43 -5.87
N LYS A 27 9.16 -3.46 -6.61
CA LYS A 27 10.59 -3.10 -6.54
C LYS A 27 10.93 -2.37 -5.25
N LEU A 28 10.03 -1.51 -4.77
CA LEU A 28 10.21 -0.82 -3.49
C LEU A 28 10.12 -1.79 -2.31
N VAL A 29 9.24 -2.81 -2.37
CA VAL A 29 9.19 -3.90 -1.39
C VAL A 29 10.50 -4.68 -1.42
N GLU A 30 10.98 -5.11 -2.59
CA GLU A 30 12.25 -5.84 -2.73
C GLU A 30 13.42 -5.07 -2.10
N VAL A 31 13.59 -3.79 -2.47
CA VAL A 31 14.65 -2.92 -1.96
C VAL A 31 14.49 -2.67 -0.45
N GLY A 32 13.26 -2.40 0.01
CA GLY A 32 12.96 -2.17 1.42
C GLY A 32 13.28 -3.39 2.29
N MET A 33 12.87 -4.58 1.87
CA MET A 33 13.16 -5.81 2.60
C MET A 33 14.67 -6.09 2.67
N ARG A 34 15.41 -5.86 1.57
CA ARG A 34 16.87 -5.99 1.57
C ARG A 34 17.54 -5.00 2.51
N ALA A 35 17.09 -3.75 2.53
CA ALA A 35 17.59 -2.75 3.47
C ALA A 35 17.31 -3.14 4.93
N ALA A 36 16.12 -3.67 5.21
CA ALA A 36 15.74 -4.12 6.55
C ALA A 36 16.59 -5.31 7.04
N GLN A 37 16.93 -6.26 6.15
CA GLN A 37 17.87 -7.34 6.49
C GLN A 37 19.29 -6.84 6.81
N LEU A 38 19.67 -5.66 6.33
CA LEU A 38 20.93 -4.99 6.64
C LEU A 38 20.86 -4.13 7.92
N GLY A 39 19.72 -4.17 8.64
CA GLY A 39 19.52 -3.44 9.90
C GLY A 39 19.08 -1.98 9.72
N VAL A 40 18.60 -1.59 8.54
CA VAL A 40 18.03 -0.27 8.29
C VAL A 40 16.53 -0.28 8.61
N ASP A 41 16.05 0.71 9.37
CA ASP A 41 14.62 0.88 9.57
C ASP A 41 13.94 1.36 8.27
N VAL A 42 12.89 0.65 7.86
CA VAL A 42 12.17 0.92 6.60
C VAL A 42 10.71 1.20 6.88
N VAL A 43 10.20 2.30 6.31
CA VAL A 43 8.77 2.61 6.24
C VAL A 43 8.32 2.41 4.80
N LEU A 44 7.38 1.50 4.59
CA LEU A 44 6.66 1.39 3.33
C LEU A 44 5.38 2.24 3.44
N ASP A 45 5.17 3.17 2.51
CA ASP A 45 4.00 4.06 2.47
C ASP A 45 3.25 3.87 1.14
N PHE A 46 2.73 2.66 0.96
CA PHE A 46 1.73 2.34 -0.06
C PHE A 46 0.41 2.23 0.71
N GLY A 47 -0.72 2.70 0.20
CA GLY A 47 -1.91 2.93 1.04
C GLY A 47 -2.43 1.75 1.89
N PHE A 48 -1.99 0.50 1.65
CA PHE A 48 -2.29 -0.73 2.41
C PHE A 48 -3.76 -0.88 2.83
N TRP A 49 -4.63 -0.84 1.82
CA TRP A 49 -6.07 -0.76 2.00
C TRP A 49 -6.67 -2.07 2.49
N ALA A 50 -6.11 -3.20 2.04
CA ALA A 50 -6.61 -4.53 2.38
C ALA A 50 -5.77 -5.18 3.48
N LYS A 51 -6.44 -6.00 4.31
CA LYS A 51 -5.78 -6.85 5.32
C LYS A 51 -4.78 -7.83 4.69
N ASP A 52 -5.06 -8.29 3.48
CA ASP A 52 -4.19 -9.22 2.75
C ASP A 52 -2.86 -8.58 2.35
N GLU A 53 -2.86 -7.31 1.90
CA GLU A 53 -1.62 -6.57 1.58
C GLU A 53 -0.72 -6.46 2.81
N ARG A 54 -1.31 -6.10 3.95
CA ARG A 54 -0.58 -5.99 5.23
C ARG A 54 -0.07 -7.36 5.70
N SER A 55 -0.90 -8.39 5.62
CA SER A 55 -0.56 -9.75 6.04
C SER A 55 0.59 -10.32 5.20
N ALA A 56 0.56 -10.10 3.88
CA ALA A 56 1.62 -10.52 2.97
C ALA A 56 2.97 -9.87 3.31
N LEU A 57 3.00 -8.55 3.55
CA LEU A 57 4.25 -7.84 3.86
C LEU A 57 4.80 -8.21 5.23
N ARG A 58 3.94 -8.35 6.24
CA ARG A 58 4.34 -8.87 7.56
C ARG A 58 4.95 -10.27 7.43
N TRP A 59 4.32 -11.15 6.65
CA TRP A 59 4.83 -12.50 6.43
C TRP A 59 6.19 -12.50 5.70
N ILE A 60 6.34 -11.66 4.67
CA ILE A 60 7.61 -11.52 3.94
C ILE A 60 8.72 -11.10 4.90
N ALA A 61 8.50 -10.08 5.72
CA ALA A 61 9.49 -9.63 6.68
C ALA A 61 9.79 -10.69 7.76
N GLU A 62 8.78 -11.30 8.38
CA GLU A 62 8.96 -12.38 9.37
C GLU A 62 9.77 -13.53 8.80
N SER A 63 9.46 -13.94 7.56
CA SER A 63 10.18 -15.01 6.88
C SER A 63 11.65 -14.66 6.56
N LEU A 64 12.02 -13.38 6.59
CA LEU A 64 13.40 -12.86 6.44
C LEU A 64 14.07 -12.57 7.81
N GLY A 65 13.40 -12.86 8.93
CA GLY A 65 13.88 -12.56 10.27
C GLY A 65 13.79 -11.07 10.63
N VAL A 66 13.03 -10.28 9.86
CA VAL A 66 12.82 -8.85 10.07
C VAL A 66 11.57 -8.63 10.92
N ARG A 67 11.66 -7.78 11.94
CA ARG A 67 10.50 -7.36 12.74
C ARG A 67 9.66 -6.34 11.98
N THR A 68 8.34 -6.41 12.15
CA THR A 68 7.40 -5.47 11.53
C THR A 68 6.42 -4.89 12.52
N GLN A 69 5.92 -3.70 12.20
CA GLN A 69 4.83 -3.04 12.91
C GLN A 69 3.86 -2.44 11.90
N VAL A 70 2.56 -2.57 12.16
CA VAL A 70 1.52 -1.84 11.42
C VAL A 70 1.27 -0.51 12.14
N VAL A 71 1.42 0.60 11.42
CA VAL A 71 1.13 1.94 11.93
C VAL A 71 -0.12 2.45 11.21
N TYR A 72 -1.18 2.72 11.97
CA TYR A 72 -2.44 3.24 11.45
C TYR A 72 -2.74 4.60 12.04
N LEU A 73 -3.00 5.57 11.17
CA LEU A 73 -3.40 6.93 11.54
C LEU A 73 -4.89 7.06 11.25
N SER A 74 -5.72 6.83 12.27
CA SER A 74 -7.17 6.99 12.12
C SER A 74 -7.51 8.46 11.87
N VAL A 75 -8.33 8.68 10.85
CA VAL A 75 -8.88 9.99 10.49
C VAL A 75 -10.34 9.76 10.13
N ASP A 76 -11.24 10.51 10.74
CA ASP A 76 -12.66 10.46 10.38
C ASP A 76 -12.90 11.07 8.99
N LEU A 77 -14.01 10.69 8.36
CA LEU A 77 -14.32 11.09 6.98
C LEU A 77 -14.42 12.61 6.81
N ASP A 78 -14.93 13.33 7.82
CA ASP A 78 -15.10 14.78 7.75
C ASP A 78 -13.75 15.51 7.83
N GLU A 79 -12.84 15.06 8.70
CA GLU A 79 -11.48 15.56 8.75
C GLU A 79 -10.68 15.20 7.49
N GLN A 80 -10.89 14.00 6.93
CA GLN A 80 -10.30 13.60 5.65
C GLN A 80 -10.75 14.53 4.51
N ARG A 81 -12.06 14.78 4.40
CA ARG A 81 -12.65 15.74 3.44
C ARG A 81 -12.03 17.12 3.60
N ARG A 82 -12.00 17.65 4.83
CA ARG A 82 -11.44 18.97 5.12
C ARG A 82 -9.98 19.08 4.67
N ARG A 83 -9.15 18.08 4.97
CA ARG A 83 -7.72 18.06 4.59
C ARG A 83 -7.51 17.92 3.09
N VAL A 84 -8.32 17.12 2.41
CA VAL A 84 -8.27 16.95 0.96
C VAL A 84 -8.65 18.23 0.24
N SER A 85 -9.76 18.86 0.63
CA SER A 85 -10.20 20.15 0.06
C SER A 85 -9.16 21.24 0.29
N HIS A 86 -8.64 21.35 1.52
CA HIS A 86 -7.60 22.33 1.83
C HIS A 86 -6.32 22.13 0.99
N ARG A 87 -5.87 20.89 0.78
CA ARG A 87 -4.73 20.61 -0.11
C ARG A 87 -5.02 21.06 -1.54
N TYR A 88 -6.19 20.74 -2.06
CA TYR A 88 -6.57 21.15 -3.41
C TYR A 88 -6.57 22.67 -3.59
N GLU A 89 -7.07 23.41 -2.59
CA GLU A 89 -7.10 24.89 -2.61
C GLU A 89 -5.73 25.54 -2.42
N SER A 90 -4.81 24.89 -1.71
CA SER A 90 -3.51 25.49 -1.31
C SER A 90 -2.37 25.28 -2.30
N GLY A 91 -2.51 24.48 -3.36
CA GLY A 91 -1.41 24.27 -4.30
C GLY A 91 -1.76 23.60 -5.63
N PRO A 92 -1.00 23.91 -6.71
CA PRO A 92 -1.30 23.49 -8.08
C PRO A 92 -1.01 22.01 -8.38
N SER A 93 -0.60 21.20 -7.40
CA SER A 93 -0.12 19.83 -7.60
C SER A 93 -0.99 18.77 -6.92
N HIS A 94 -2.19 19.14 -6.50
CA HIS A 94 -3.12 18.23 -5.83
C HIS A 94 -4.26 17.82 -6.76
N PHE A 95 -4.55 16.52 -6.79
CA PHE A 95 -5.68 16.00 -7.55
C PHE A 95 -6.98 16.36 -6.84
N ARG A 96 -7.98 16.77 -7.63
CA ARG A 96 -9.33 16.96 -7.11
C ARG A 96 -9.95 15.60 -6.81
N LEU A 97 -10.47 15.48 -5.59
CA LEU A 97 -11.25 14.34 -5.11
C LEU A 97 -12.64 14.85 -4.76
N SER A 98 -13.66 14.12 -5.18
CA SER A 98 -15.06 14.39 -4.83
C SER A 98 -15.46 13.67 -3.55
N ASP A 99 -16.49 14.17 -2.87
CA ASP A 99 -17.02 13.53 -1.66
C ASP A 99 -17.49 12.10 -1.93
N ALA A 100 -18.11 11.86 -3.09
CA ALA A 100 -18.56 10.54 -3.51
C ALA A 100 -17.39 9.55 -3.68
N GLU A 101 -16.22 10.01 -4.15
CA GLU A 101 -15.02 9.17 -4.23
C GLU A 101 -14.49 8.84 -2.84
N LEU A 102 -14.46 9.81 -1.92
CA LEU A 102 -14.02 9.57 -0.54
C LEU A 102 -14.94 8.56 0.17
N GLU A 103 -16.25 8.67 -0.01
CA GLU A 103 -17.23 7.71 0.52
C GLU A 103 -17.02 6.31 -0.07
N GLN A 104 -16.91 6.20 -1.40
CA GLN A 104 -16.67 4.92 -2.07
C GLN A 104 -15.36 4.26 -1.61
N TRP A 105 -14.35 5.06 -1.31
CA TRP A 105 -13.06 4.58 -0.82
C TRP A 105 -13.08 4.16 0.64
N GLN A 106 -13.84 4.88 1.47
CA GLN A 106 -14.08 4.51 2.86
C GLN A 106 -14.70 3.12 2.97
N GLU A 107 -15.62 2.76 2.06
CA GLU A 107 -16.26 1.44 2.01
C GLU A 107 -15.31 0.31 1.60
N GLN A 108 -14.27 0.62 0.81
CA GLN A 108 -13.28 -0.35 0.35
C GLN A 108 -12.14 -0.57 1.35
N PHE A 109 -11.87 0.42 2.19
CA PHE A 109 -10.77 0.38 3.15
C PHE A 109 -11.06 -0.58 4.31
N GLN A 110 -10.15 -1.53 4.52
CA GLN A 110 -10.20 -2.45 5.65
C GLN A 110 -9.27 -1.95 6.74
N ALA A 111 -9.80 -1.18 7.70
CA ALA A 111 -9.02 -0.68 8.83
C ALA A 111 -8.36 -1.83 9.61
N PRO A 112 -7.08 -1.68 10.01
CA PRO A 112 -6.42 -2.73 10.76
C PRO A 112 -7.06 -2.90 12.14
N ASP A 113 -7.23 -4.16 12.54
CA ASP A 113 -7.74 -4.50 13.87
C ASP A 113 -6.65 -4.41 14.95
N GLN A 114 -7.05 -4.54 16.21
CA GLN A 114 -6.11 -4.47 17.34
C GLN A 114 -5.05 -5.58 17.30
N GLU A 115 -5.37 -6.75 16.75
CA GLU A 115 -4.42 -7.85 16.64
C GLU A 115 -3.33 -7.51 15.62
N GLU A 116 -3.69 -6.95 14.46
CA GLU A 116 -2.74 -6.43 13.47
C GLU A 116 -1.81 -5.36 14.06
N LEU A 117 -2.36 -4.43 14.85
CA LEU A 117 -1.60 -3.33 15.46
C LEU A 117 -0.64 -3.80 16.56
N GLN A 118 -0.94 -4.91 17.23
CA GLN A 118 -0.06 -5.51 18.25
C GLN A 118 0.90 -6.57 17.69
N GLY A 119 0.91 -6.77 16.36
CA GLY A 119 1.75 -7.78 15.73
C GLY A 119 1.31 -9.21 16.05
N GLY A 120 0.01 -9.44 16.23
CA GLY A 120 -0.58 -10.76 16.50
C GLY A 120 -0.48 -11.73 15.31
N ALA A 121 -1.23 -12.82 15.31
CA ALA A 121 -1.03 -13.88 14.33
C ALA A 121 -1.27 -13.39 12.89
N ILE A 122 -0.41 -13.80 11.95
CA ILE A 122 -0.67 -13.60 10.52
C ILE A 122 -1.65 -14.68 10.07
N PRO A 123 -2.81 -14.33 9.47
CA PRO A 123 -3.76 -15.31 8.96
C PRO A 123 -3.18 -16.10 7.79
N SER A 124 -3.81 -17.22 7.43
CA SER A 124 -3.49 -17.91 6.18
C SER A 124 -3.89 -17.06 4.96
N PRO A 125 -3.15 -17.14 3.84
CA PRO A 125 -3.53 -16.44 2.61
C PRO A 125 -4.89 -16.94 2.09
N PRO A 126 -5.67 -16.10 1.40
CA PRO A 126 -6.94 -16.52 0.83
C PRO A 126 -6.73 -17.54 -0.31
N PRO A 127 -7.62 -18.54 -0.47
CA PRO A 127 -7.61 -19.41 -1.64
C PRO A 127 -7.66 -18.60 -2.95
N PRO A 128 -7.05 -19.08 -4.04
CA PRO A 128 -6.34 -20.36 -4.22
C PRO A 128 -4.85 -20.31 -3.82
N HIS A 129 -4.40 -19.29 -3.11
CA HIS A 129 -2.98 -19.05 -2.86
C HIS A 129 -2.42 -20.03 -1.83
N ALA A 130 -1.36 -20.76 -2.19
CA ALA A 130 -0.71 -21.71 -1.29
C ALA A 130 0.19 -21.03 -0.23
N SER A 131 0.57 -19.77 -0.45
CA SER A 131 1.41 -18.99 0.47
C SER A 131 1.19 -17.48 0.28
N TRP A 132 1.56 -16.69 1.29
CA TRP A 132 1.60 -15.24 1.16
C TRP A 132 2.58 -14.76 0.09
N TRP A 133 3.66 -15.51 -0.18
CA TRP A 133 4.55 -15.21 -1.31
C TRP A 133 3.85 -15.33 -2.65
N SER A 134 3.05 -16.38 -2.85
CA SER A 134 2.26 -16.58 -4.07
C SER A 134 1.29 -15.42 -4.29
N TRP A 135 0.58 -15.02 -3.23
CA TRP A 135 -0.32 -13.87 -3.25
C TRP A 135 0.42 -12.56 -3.54
N ALA A 136 1.56 -12.33 -2.87
CA ALA A 136 2.36 -11.13 -3.04
C ALA A 136 2.92 -10.98 -4.45
N CYS A 137 3.37 -12.07 -5.10
CA CYS A 137 3.84 -12.04 -6.47
C CYS A 137 2.73 -11.72 -7.49
N GLU A 138 1.48 -12.06 -7.19
CA GLU A 138 0.34 -11.64 -8.01
C GLU A 138 0.04 -10.15 -7.82
N ARG A 139 0.00 -9.68 -6.56
CA ARG A 139 -0.25 -8.27 -6.21
C ARG A 139 0.87 -7.32 -6.65
N TRP A 140 2.12 -7.76 -6.58
CA TRP A 140 3.34 -7.02 -6.88
C TRP A 140 4.23 -7.80 -7.86
N PRO A 141 3.92 -7.77 -9.17
CA PRO A 141 4.48 -8.68 -10.18
C PRO A 141 5.98 -8.50 -10.46
N SER A 142 6.62 -7.48 -9.89
CA SER A 142 8.05 -7.23 -10.01
C SER A 142 8.88 -7.80 -8.86
N LEU A 143 8.24 -8.39 -7.84
CA LEU A 143 8.93 -9.16 -6.82
C LEU A 143 9.73 -10.32 -7.45
N PRO A 144 10.87 -10.72 -6.86
CA PRO A 144 11.64 -11.86 -7.34
C PRO A 144 10.77 -13.12 -7.39
N LYS A 145 10.86 -13.92 -8.46
CA LYS A 145 10.08 -15.17 -8.55
C LYS A 145 10.63 -16.27 -7.65
N GLU A 146 11.91 -16.17 -7.29
CA GLU A 146 12.61 -17.08 -6.37
C GLU A 146 13.26 -16.25 -5.27
N ARG A 147 13.17 -16.72 -4.02
CA ARG A 147 13.95 -16.17 -2.91
C ARG A 147 15.42 -16.40 -3.23
N SER A 148 16.14 -15.35 -3.58
CA SER A 148 17.60 -15.40 -3.56
C SER A 148 18.01 -15.62 -2.11
N VAL A 149 18.50 -16.82 -1.82
CA VAL A 149 19.07 -17.24 -0.53
C VAL A 149 20.34 -16.43 -0.26
#